data_AF-A0A645HGE8-F1
#
_entry.id   AF-A0A645HGE8-F1
#
_cell.length_a   1.000
_cell.length_b   1.000
_cell.length_c   1.000
_cell.angle_alpha   90.00
_cell.angle_beta   90.00
_cell.angle_gamma   90.00
#
_symmetry.space_group_name_H-M   'P 1'
#
loop_
_entity.id
_entity.type
_entity.pdbx_description
1 polymer ?
#
loop_
_entity_poly.entity_id
_entity_poly.type
_entity_poly.pdbx_seq_one_letter_code
_entity_poly.pdbx_strand_id
1 'polypeptide(L)' 'MSAGAYGMSMASNYNSRGRAAEVLVDGDTAYGVRERESPAQLFAGESRLP' A
#
# COMPACT_ATOMS: atom_id res chain seq x y z
N MET A 1 -20.08 -0.03 4.53
CA MET A 1 -18.92 -0.95 4.55
C MET A 1 -18.77 -1.49 3.14
N SER A 2 -17.98 -0.83 2.29
CA SER A 2 -18.00 -1.07 0.83
C SER A 2 -16.74 -0.53 0.14
N ALA A 3 -15.56 -0.80 0.72
CA ALA A 3 -14.27 -0.35 0.20
C ALA A 3 -13.51 -1.44 -0.60
N GLY A 4 -14.11 -2.63 -0.78
CA GLY A 4 -13.46 -3.77 -1.41
C GLY A 4 -13.26 -3.64 -2.93
N ALA A 5 -14.05 -2.79 -3.60
CA ALA A 5 -13.86 -2.44 -5.00
C ALA A 5 -13.48 -0.96 -5.11
N TYR A 6 -12.58 -0.64 -6.04
CA TYR A 6 -12.10 0.73 -6.31
C TYR A 6 -11.41 1.46 -5.14
N GLY A 7 -11.15 0.78 -4.01
CA GLY A 7 -10.39 1.32 -2.88
C GLY A 7 -8.90 1.33 -3.18
N MET A 8 -8.23 0.20 -2.95
CA MET A 8 -6.77 0.10 -3.14
C MET A 8 -6.34 0.31 -4.59
N SER A 9 -7.16 -0.07 -5.58
CA SER A 9 -6.83 0.16 -6.99
C SER A 9 -6.74 1.64 -7.38
N MET A 10 -7.33 2.54 -6.58
CA MET A 10 -7.22 4.00 -6.76
C MET A 10 -6.34 4.67 -5.69
N ALA A 11 -5.74 3.90 -4.77
CA ALA A 11 -4.85 4.44 -3.75
C ALA A 11 -3.55 4.98 -4.37
N SER A 12 -3.08 6.12 -3.86
CA SER A 12 -1.89 6.80 -4.36
C SER A 12 -0.88 7.08 -3.24
N ASN A 13 0.30 7.57 -3.62
CA ASN A 13 1.32 8.06 -2.70
C ASN A 13 1.24 9.57 -2.45
N TYR A 14 0.08 10.20 -2.72
CA TYR A 14 -0.10 11.63 -2.48
C TYR A 14 0.22 12.01 -1.03
N ASN A 15 0.85 13.18 -0.85
CA ASN A 15 1.45 13.63 0.41
C ASN A 15 2.54 12.71 0.97
N SER A 16 3.27 12.00 0.10
CA SER A 16 4.36 11.10 0.47
C SER A 16 3.94 10.05 1.50
N ARG A 17 2.72 9.51 1.34
CA ARG A 17 2.17 8.45 2.19
C ARG A 17 2.26 7.11 1.48
N GLY A 18 2.91 6.14 2.10
CA GLY A 18 2.89 4.76 1.62
C GLY A 18 1.47 4.19 1.54
N ARG A 19 1.18 3.42 0.50
CA ARG A 19 -0.06 2.66 0.38
C ARG A 19 -0.15 1.64 1.53
N ALA A 20 -1.38 1.39 1.98
CA ALA A 20 -1.63 0.56 3.14
C ALA A 20 -1.29 -0.92 2.90
N ALA A 21 -1.11 -1.66 3.99
CA ALA A 21 -1.15 -3.11 3.93
C ALA A 21 -2.58 -3.59 3.68
N GLU A 22 -2.72 -4.74 3.04
CA GLU A 22 -4.00 -5.44 2.88
C GLU A 22 -3.92 -6.82 3.52
N VAL A 23 -5.00 -7.20 4.19
CA VAL A 23 -5.13 -8.47 4.90
C VAL A 23 -6.33 -9.22 4.33
N LEU A 24 -6.12 -10.49 4.00
CA LEU A 24 -7.18 -11.43 3.68
C LEU A 24 -7.48 -12.26 4.94
N VAL A 25 -8.74 -12.28 5.35
CA VAL A 25 -9.20 -13.12 6.47
C VAL A 25 -9.91 -14.34 5.89
N ASP A 26 -9.48 -15.52 6.31
CA ASP A 26 -10.12 -16.81 6.00
C ASP A 26 -10.36 -17.56 7.30
N GLY A 27 -11.64 -17.66 7.69
CA GLY A 27 -12.07 -18.11 9.02
C GLY A 27 -11.43 -17.27 10.13
N ASP A 28 -10.69 -17.94 11.01
CA ASP A 28 -9.98 -17.33 12.14
C ASP A 28 -8.53 -16.92 11.81
N THR A 29 -8.10 -17.11 10.55
CA THR A 29 -6.71 -16.83 10.13
C THR A 29 -6.63 -15.56 9.29
N ALA A 30 -5.63 -14.73 9.58
CA ALA A 30 -5.34 -13.51 8.83
C ALA A 30 -4.03 -13.68 8.03
N TYR A 31 -4.09 -13.37 6.74
CA TYR A 31 -2.97 -13.45 5.81
C TYR A 31 -2.64 -12.05 5.30
N GLY A 32 -1.38 -11.62 5.45
CA GLY A 32 -0.89 -10.40 4.79
C GLY A 32 -0.78 -10.65 3.29
N VAL A 33 -1.69 -10.09 2.49
CA VAL A 33 -1.71 -10.26 1.03
C VAL A 33 -1.06 -9.09 0.29
N ARG A 34 -0.83 -7.98 1.00
CA ARG A 34 -0.04 -6.85 0.52
C ARG A 34 0.66 -6.18 1.69
N GLU A 35 1.97 -6.00 1.60
CA GLU A 35 2.74 -5.27 2.60
C GLU A 35 2.51 -3.76 2.52
N ARG A 36 2.64 -3.07 3.65
CA ARG A 36 2.63 -1.61 3.71
C ARG A 36 3.90 -1.08 3.06
N GLU A 37 3.77 -0.06 2.22
CA GLU A 37 4.94 0.63 1.67
C GLU A 37 5.68 1.43 2.74
N SER A 38 6.99 1.27 2.78
CA SER A 38 7.91 2.04 3.60
C SER A 38 8.22 3.42 2.98
N PRO A 39 8.63 4.41 3.78
CA PRO A 39 9.02 5.72 3.25
C PRO A 39 10.14 5.66 2.19
N ALA A 40 11.10 4.74 2.33
CA ALA A 40 12.20 4.61 1.37
C ALA A 40 11.71 4.12 -0.01
N GLN A 41 10.71 3.25 -0.05
CA GLN A 41 10.15 2.73 -1.31
C GLN A 41 9.46 3.82 -2.14
N LEU A 42 9.00 4.91 -1.52
CA LEU A 42 8.36 6.03 -2.23
C LEU A 42 9.29 6.70 -3.23
N PHE A 43 10.59 6.74 -2.92
CA PHE A 43 11.60 7.45 -3.68
C PHE A 43 12.63 6.50 -4.31
N ALA A 44 12.33 5.19 -4.35
CA ALA A 44 13.28 4.16 -4.79
C ALA A 44 13.74 4.33 -6.25
N GLY A 45 12.93 4.99 -7.08
CA GLY A 45 13.26 5.33 -8.47
C GLY A 45 13.84 6.73 -8.68
N GLU A 46 14.04 7.51 -7.61
CA GLU A 46 14.53 8.89 -7.69
C GLU A 46 16.03 8.99 -7.44
N SER A 47 16.67 9.95 -8.09
CA SER A 47 18.07 10.30 -7.87
C SER A 47 18.27 11.81 -7.98
N ARG A 48 19.22 12.36 -7.22
CA ARG A 48 19.63 13.75 -7.39
C ARG A 48 20.40 13.91 -8.70
N LEU A 49 20.36 15.11 -9.27
CA LEU A 49 21.26 15.47 -10.36
C LEU A 49 22.72 15.36 -9.91
N PRO A 50 23.66 15.07 -10.83
CA PRO A 50 25.09 15.07 -10.54
C PRO A 50 25.57 16.42 -10.00
#